data_AF-A0A8J8J4M4-F1
#
_entry.id   AF-A0A8J8J4M4-F1
#
_cell.length_a   1.000
_cell.length_b   1.000
_cell.length_c   1.000
_cell.angle_alpha   90.00
_cell.angle_beta   90.00
_cell.angle_gamma   90.00
#
_symmetry.space_group_name_H-M   'P 1'
#
loop_
_entity.id
_entity.type
_entity.pdbx_description
1 polymer ?
#
loop_
_entity_poly.entity_id
_entity_poly.type
_entity_poly.pdbx_seq_one_letter_code
_entity_poly.pdbx_strand_id
1 'polypeptide(L)'
;MAKLALIRLRSGIRARGEVRDTLAMLRLHRINHLVLIDDTPSYKGMVQKVKDYITWGEIDAETLAKLIRKRGRLIGNKPVTDDYVKEKLGMTIEEFAQKVVSGEMKLTDLPNIKPVFRLHPPRGGLKGSKKRSFKEGGALGYRGEKINELIERML
;
A
#
# COMPACT_ATOMS: atom_id res chain seq x y z
N MET A 1 -14.53 -6.26 5.63
CA MET A 1 -14.39 -5.50 4.36
C MET A 1 -12.99 -5.72 3.83
N ALA A 2 -12.76 -5.85 2.53
CA ALA A 2 -11.41 -6.08 2.02
C ALA A 2 -10.55 -4.80 2.12
N LYS A 3 -9.30 -4.93 2.56
CA LYS A 3 -8.28 -3.88 2.48
C LYS A 3 -7.52 -3.97 1.16
N LEU A 4 -7.41 -2.83 0.48
CA LEU A 4 -6.67 -2.74 -0.77
C LEU A 4 -5.30 -2.08 -0.54
N ALA A 5 -4.25 -2.70 -1.05
CA ALA A 5 -2.93 -2.12 -1.12
C ALA A 5 -2.71 -1.43 -2.47
N LEU A 6 -2.34 -0.15 -2.45
CA LEU A 6 -2.05 0.64 -3.64
C LEU A 6 -0.56 0.97 -3.70
N ILE A 7 0.08 0.71 -4.83
CA ILE A 7 1.48 1.08 -5.08
C ILE A 7 1.56 1.99 -6.30
N ARG A 8 2.22 3.14 -6.16
CA ARG A 8 2.50 4.02 -7.30
C ARG A 8 3.70 3.54 -8.11
N LEU A 9 3.49 3.22 -9.39
CA LEU A 9 4.54 2.69 -10.27
C LEU A 9 5.12 3.72 -11.25
N ARG A 10 4.36 4.78 -11.57
CA ARG A 10 4.73 5.80 -12.57
C ARG A 10 4.85 7.21 -11.99
N SER A 11 5.71 7.99 -12.64
CA SER A 11 5.86 9.42 -12.39
C SER A 11 4.63 10.19 -12.87
N GLY A 12 4.36 11.34 -12.22
CA GLY A 12 3.24 12.23 -12.54
C GLY A 12 3.60 13.37 -13.50
N ILE A 13 4.85 13.48 -13.98
CA ILE A 13 5.35 14.64 -14.75
C ILE A 13 4.50 14.94 -16.00
N ARG A 14 3.98 13.92 -16.67
CA ARG A 14 3.08 14.04 -17.85
C ARG A 14 1.63 13.68 -17.55
N ALA A 15 1.27 13.54 -16.29
CA ALA A 15 -0.12 13.28 -15.90
C ALA A 15 -0.94 14.56 -15.97
N ARG A 16 -2.23 14.43 -16.29
CA ARG A 16 -3.22 15.51 -16.15
C ARG A 16 -3.30 15.98 -14.69
N GLY A 17 -3.63 17.26 -14.47
CA GLY A 17 -3.72 17.86 -13.13
C GLY A 17 -4.60 17.02 -12.18
N GLU A 18 -5.81 16.69 -12.62
CA GLU A 18 -6.76 15.87 -11.86
C GLU A 18 -6.21 14.53 -11.37
N VAL A 19 -5.34 13.88 -12.17
CA VAL A 19 -4.72 12.60 -11.80
C VAL A 19 -3.66 12.84 -10.72
N ARG A 20 -2.89 13.93 -10.82
CA ARG A 20 -1.90 14.29 -9.78
C ARG A 20 -2.59 14.61 -8.47
N ASP A 21 -3.70 15.35 -8.53
CA ASP A 21 -4.47 15.73 -7.35
C ASP A 21 -5.08 14.50 -6.68
N THR A 22 -5.65 13.58 -7.48
CA THR A 22 -6.18 12.31 -6.97
C THR A 22 -5.08 11.45 -6.33
N LEU A 23 -3.89 11.37 -6.95
CA LEU A 23 -2.74 10.68 -6.35
C LEU A 23 -2.28 11.35 -5.05
N ALA A 24 -2.36 12.68 -4.95
CA ALA A 24 -2.02 13.43 -3.74
C ALA A 24 -3.03 13.19 -2.61
N MET A 25 -4.34 13.16 -2.92
CA MET A 25 -5.40 12.81 -1.97
C MET A 25 -5.22 11.40 -1.40
N LEU A 26 -4.82 10.44 -2.25
CA LEU A 26 -4.47 9.08 -1.84
C LEU A 26 -3.10 8.97 -1.14
N ARG A 27 -2.40 10.08 -0.89
CA ARG A 27 -1.07 10.16 -0.25
C ARG A 27 0.06 9.48 -1.03
N LEU A 28 -0.16 9.19 -2.31
CA LEU A 28 0.80 8.55 -3.22
C LEU A 28 1.69 9.58 -3.92
N HIS A 29 2.52 10.30 -3.17
CA HIS A 29 3.33 11.40 -3.71
C HIS A 29 4.54 10.96 -4.55
N ARG A 30 5.13 9.79 -4.27
CA ARG A 30 6.34 9.29 -4.95
C ARG A 30 6.14 7.85 -5.45
N ILE A 31 7.01 7.43 -6.36
CA ILE A 31 7.06 6.06 -6.89
C ILE A 31 7.47 5.10 -5.76
N ASN A 32 6.94 3.87 -5.78
CA ASN A 32 7.15 2.83 -4.77
C ASN A 32 6.68 3.22 -3.37
N HIS A 33 5.80 4.22 -3.26
CA HIS A 33 5.01 4.41 -2.05
C HIS A 33 3.82 3.45 -2.09
N LEU A 34 3.56 2.83 -0.95
CA LEU A 34 2.41 1.98 -0.71
C LEU A 34 1.50 2.62 0.34
N VAL A 35 0.20 2.57 0.09
CA VAL A 35 -0.87 3.01 1.01
C VAL A 35 -1.95 1.93 1.07
N LEU A 36 -2.53 1.73 2.24
CA LEU A 36 -3.69 0.86 2.43
C LEU A 36 -4.96 1.70 2.46
N ILE A 37 -5.99 1.26 1.74
CA ILE A 37 -7.31 1.91 1.73
C ILE A 37 -8.41 0.87 1.94
N ASP A 38 -9.57 1.35 2.38
CA ASP A 38 -10.80 0.56 2.45
C ASP A 38 -11.51 0.52 1.09
N ASP A 39 -12.11 -0.63 0.76
CA ASP A 39 -12.97 -0.75 -0.42
C ASP A 39 -14.33 -0.05 -0.19
N THR A 40 -14.33 1.27 -0.33
CA THR A 40 -15.54 2.11 -0.34
C THR A 40 -15.81 2.65 -1.74
N PRO A 41 -17.06 2.93 -2.12
CA PRO A 41 -17.40 3.46 -3.44
C PRO A 41 -16.61 4.72 -3.81
N SER A 42 -16.38 5.63 -2.85
CA SER A 42 -15.59 6.85 -3.04
C SER A 42 -14.13 6.55 -3.37
N TYR A 43 -13.50 5.65 -2.64
CA TYR A 43 -12.12 5.23 -2.93
C TYR A 43 -12.02 4.46 -4.24
N LYS A 44 -13.00 3.62 -4.57
CA LYS A 44 -13.05 2.88 -5.83
C LYS A 44 -13.08 3.81 -7.05
N GLY A 45 -13.85 4.89 -6.99
CA GLY A 45 -13.85 5.94 -8.01
C GLY A 45 -12.48 6.62 -8.18
N MET A 46 -11.82 6.96 -7.06
CA MET A 46 -10.47 7.54 -7.08
C MET A 46 -9.43 6.58 -7.67
N VAL A 47 -9.43 5.32 -7.24
CA VAL A 47 -8.54 4.25 -7.74
C VAL A 47 -8.70 4.07 -9.24
N GLN A 48 -9.95 4.00 -9.72
CA GLN A 48 -10.26 3.85 -11.13
C GLN A 48 -9.73 5.02 -11.97
N LYS A 49 -9.78 6.25 -11.45
CA LYS A 49 -9.27 7.46 -12.11
C LYS A 49 -7.74 7.44 -12.26
N VAL A 50 -7.02 6.85 -11.31
CA VAL A 50 -5.54 6.79 -11.31
C VAL A 50 -4.97 5.45 -11.81
N LYS A 51 -5.82 4.55 -12.34
CA LYS A 51 -5.47 3.16 -12.67
C LYS A 51 -4.20 2.98 -13.51
N ASP A 52 -3.91 3.93 -14.39
CA ASP A 52 -2.77 3.86 -15.32
C ASP A 52 -1.44 4.29 -14.68
N TYR A 53 -1.44 4.65 -13.39
CA TYR A 53 -0.27 5.11 -12.64
C TYR A 53 0.06 4.22 -11.44
N ILE A 54 -0.92 3.44 -10.98
CA ILE A 54 -0.83 2.60 -9.81
C ILE A 54 -1.03 1.13 -10.17
N THR A 55 -0.64 0.27 -9.26
CA THR A 55 -1.08 -1.13 -9.21
C THR A 55 -1.78 -1.33 -7.87
N TRP A 56 -2.84 -2.13 -7.83
CA TRP A 56 -3.57 -2.41 -6.60
C TRP A 56 -4.13 -3.83 -6.54
N GLY A 57 -4.44 -4.28 -5.33
CA GLY A 57 -5.03 -5.59 -5.05
C GLY A 57 -5.31 -5.78 -3.56
N GLU A 58 -5.91 -6.90 -3.23
CA GLU A 58 -6.21 -7.34 -1.86
C GLU A 58 -4.93 -7.74 -1.14
N ILE A 59 -4.73 -7.21 0.08
CA ILE A 59 -3.56 -7.55 0.90
C ILE A 59 -3.89 -8.60 1.96
N ASP A 60 -2.97 -9.54 2.15
CA ASP A 60 -3.10 -10.57 3.19
C ASP A 60 -2.57 -10.07 4.54
N ALA A 61 -3.13 -10.58 5.63
CA ALA A 61 -2.70 -10.22 6.98
C ALA A 61 -1.23 -10.56 7.23
N GLU A 62 -0.75 -11.68 6.70
CA GLU A 62 0.66 -12.10 6.81
C GLU A 62 1.61 -11.13 6.11
N THR A 63 1.28 -10.74 4.87
CA THR A 63 2.06 -9.77 4.10
C THR A 63 2.05 -8.40 4.79
N LEU A 64 0.92 -8.00 5.36
CA LEU A 64 0.81 -6.76 6.12
C LEU A 64 1.67 -6.80 7.39
N ALA A 65 1.70 -7.89 8.14
CA ALA A 65 2.56 -8.03 9.32
C ALA A 65 4.05 -7.88 8.95
N LYS A 66 4.50 -8.57 7.87
CA LYS A 66 5.87 -8.44 7.34
C LYS A 66 6.17 -7.00 6.92
N LEU A 67 5.21 -6.32 6.29
CA LEU A 67 5.32 -4.95 5.83
C LEU A 67 5.47 -3.97 7.00
N ILE A 68 4.66 -4.11 8.07
CA ILE A 68 4.73 -3.27 9.26
C ILE A 68 6.08 -3.43 9.94
N ARG A 69 6.56 -4.67 10.15
CA ARG A 69 7.86 -4.94 10.79
C ARG A 69 9.04 -4.33 10.02
N LYS A 70 9.08 -4.52 8.69
CA LYS A 70 10.25 -4.07 7.89
C LYS A 70 10.19 -2.60 7.49
N ARG A 71 9.00 -2.07 7.20
CA ARG A 71 8.81 -0.77 6.55
C ARG A 71 7.90 0.18 7.33
N GLY A 72 7.27 -0.26 8.41
CA GLY A 72 6.53 0.60 9.32
C GLY A 72 7.46 1.64 9.95
N ARG A 73 7.05 2.90 9.89
CA ARG A 73 7.82 4.03 10.43
C ARG A 73 6.94 4.96 11.24
N LEU A 74 7.40 5.31 12.42
CA LEU A 74 6.78 6.31 13.28
C LEU A 74 7.22 7.72 12.89
N ILE A 75 6.59 8.73 13.49
CA ILE A 75 7.08 10.11 13.50
C ILE A 75 8.54 10.13 13.99
N GLY A 76 9.39 10.93 13.34
CA GLY A 76 10.84 10.87 13.53
C GLY A 76 11.54 9.74 12.77
N ASN A 77 10.85 9.02 11.89
CA ASN A 77 11.38 7.91 11.07
C ASN A 77 11.92 6.71 11.88
N LYS A 78 11.47 6.53 13.12
CA LYS A 78 11.81 5.36 13.94
C LYS A 78 11.09 4.11 13.41
N PRO A 79 11.70 2.91 13.45
CA PRO A 79 11.03 1.66 13.08
C PRO A 79 9.91 1.32 14.06
N VAL A 80 8.93 0.54 13.61
CA VAL A 80 7.93 -0.07 14.48
C VAL A 80 8.52 -1.36 15.04
N THR A 81 8.46 -1.54 16.36
CA THR A 81 8.88 -2.76 17.06
C THR A 81 7.69 -3.45 17.68
N ASP A 82 7.81 -4.76 17.91
CA ASP A 82 6.76 -5.56 18.56
C ASP A 82 6.45 -5.01 19.96
N ASP A 83 7.47 -4.57 20.70
CA ASP A 83 7.31 -3.92 22.02
C ASP A 83 6.46 -2.64 21.95
N TYR A 84 6.67 -1.80 20.94
CA TYR A 84 5.91 -0.55 20.79
C TYR A 84 4.43 -0.83 20.52
N VAL A 85 4.14 -1.82 19.67
CA VAL A 85 2.75 -2.20 19.37
C VAL A 85 2.09 -2.79 20.61
N LYS A 86 2.82 -3.62 21.37
CA LYS A 86 2.32 -4.20 22.63
C LYS A 86 2.07 -3.14 23.70
N GLU A 87 2.96 -2.16 23.84
CA GLU A 87 2.79 -1.07 24.82
C GLU A 87 1.58 -0.18 24.50
N LYS A 88 1.34 0.11 23.21
CA LYS A 88 0.29 1.05 22.80
C LYS A 88 -1.07 0.42 22.58
N LEU A 89 -1.13 -0.81 22.06
CA LEU A 89 -2.37 -1.48 21.68
C LEU A 89 -2.63 -2.76 22.50
N GLY A 90 -1.65 -3.25 23.27
CA GLY A 90 -1.79 -4.50 24.04
C GLY A 90 -1.84 -5.76 23.16
N MET A 91 -1.47 -5.66 21.89
CA MET A 91 -1.62 -6.73 20.89
C MET A 91 -0.29 -6.99 20.17
N THR A 92 -0.18 -8.15 19.53
CA THR A 92 0.92 -8.48 18.62
C THR A 92 0.75 -7.81 17.25
N ILE A 93 1.82 -7.76 16.45
CA ILE A 93 1.75 -7.17 15.10
C ILE A 93 0.85 -8.01 14.18
N GLU A 94 0.86 -9.33 14.34
CA GLU A 94 0.02 -10.26 13.61
C GLU A 94 -1.47 -10.02 13.87
N GLU A 95 -1.87 -9.92 15.14
CA GLU A 95 -3.25 -9.61 15.54
C GLU A 95 -3.67 -8.23 15.04
N PHE A 96 -2.78 -7.24 15.16
CA PHE A 96 -3.04 -5.91 14.63
C PHE A 96 -3.24 -5.93 13.11
N ALA A 97 -2.39 -6.66 12.37
CA ALA A 97 -2.53 -6.80 10.93
C ALA A 97 -3.86 -7.48 10.55
N GLN A 98 -4.27 -8.53 11.27
CA GLN A 98 -5.56 -9.19 11.04
C GLN A 98 -6.74 -8.24 11.24
N LYS A 99 -6.76 -7.46 12.34
CA LYS A 99 -7.81 -6.47 12.62
C LYS A 99 -7.84 -5.33 11.61
N VAL A 100 -6.68 -4.93 11.09
CA VAL A 100 -6.60 -3.92 10.03
C VAL A 100 -7.17 -4.48 8.73
N VAL A 101 -6.89 -5.73 8.38
CA VAL A 101 -7.42 -6.38 7.17
C VAL A 101 -8.92 -6.64 7.28
N SER A 102 -9.44 -7.03 8.46
CA SER A 102 -10.88 -7.23 8.67
C SER A 102 -11.67 -5.92 8.60
N GLY A 103 -11.01 -4.80 8.90
CA GLY A 103 -11.57 -3.44 8.91
C GLY A 103 -12.07 -3.00 10.30
N GLU A 104 -11.77 -3.76 11.35
CA GLU A 104 -12.10 -3.41 12.74
C GLU A 104 -11.21 -2.28 13.27
N MET A 105 -9.95 -2.21 12.81
CA MET A 105 -9.00 -1.17 13.18
C MET A 105 -8.45 -0.46 11.95
N LYS A 106 -8.10 0.81 12.13
CA LYS A 106 -7.36 1.60 11.13
C LYS A 106 -5.88 1.59 11.48
N LEU A 107 -5.04 1.73 10.46
CA LEU A 107 -3.60 1.93 10.67
C LEU A 107 -3.35 3.12 11.61
N THR A 108 -4.11 4.21 11.45
CA THR A 108 -3.97 5.44 12.24
C THR A 108 -4.25 5.27 13.73
N ASP A 109 -4.88 4.16 14.13
CA ASP A 109 -5.15 3.88 15.54
C ASP A 109 -3.85 3.52 16.29
N LEU A 110 -2.81 3.09 15.57
CA LEU A 110 -1.46 3.02 16.12
C LEU A 110 -0.89 4.45 16.21
N PRO A 111 -0.61 4.97 17.42
CA PRO A 111 -0.17 6.35 17.57
C PRO A 111 1.17 6.59 16.87
N ASN A 112 1.28 7.75 16.23
CA ASN A 112 2.48 8.23 15.52
C ASN A 112 2.91 7.42 14.29
N ILE A 113 2.12 6.46 13.80
CA ILE A 113 2.46 5.73 12.57
C ILE A 113 2.32 6.62 11.33
N LYS A 114 3.26 6.49 10.39
CA LYS A 114 3.12 7.11 9.08
C LYS A 114 2.17 6.26 8.22
N PRO A 115 1.17 6.87 7.55
CA PRO A 115 0.19 6.13 6.74
C PRO A 115 0.76 5.64 5.38
N VAL A 116 2.03 5.93 5.10
CA VAL A 116 2.68 5.61 3.83
C VAL A 116 3.89 4.73 4.09
N PHE A 117 3.91 3.56 3.45
CA PHE A 117 5.05 2.67 3.46
C PHE A 117 5.97 2.98 2.28
N ARG A 118 7.26 3.18 2.57
CA ARG A 118 8.28 3.47 1.55
C ARG A 118 8.99 2.18 1.17
N LEU A 119 8.67 1.65 -0.01
CA LEU A 119 9.19 0.37 -0.46
C LEU A 119 10.47 0.50 -1.28
N HIS A 120 11.24 -0.57 -1.36
CA HIS A 120 12.34 -0.70 -2.30
C HIS A 120 11.81 -1.08 -3.70
N PRO A 121 12.52 -0.80 -4.80
CA PRO A 121 12.19 -1.40 -6.09
C PRO A 121 12.12 -2.94 -6.01
N PRO A 122 11.29 -3.59 -6.84
CA PRO A 122 11.14 -5.04 -6.80
C PRO A 122 12.42 -5.75 -7.21
N ARG A 123 12.85 -6.73 -6.41
CA ARG A 123 13.99 -7.61 -6.75
C ARG A 123 13.72 -8.35 -8.06
N GLY A 124 14.69 -8.31 -8.98
CA GLY A 124 14.53 -8.86 -10.34
C GLY A 124 13.65 -8.02 -11.27
N GLY A 125 13.33 -6.78 -10.89
CA GLY A 125 12.55 -5.84 -11.70
C GLY A 125 11.07 -6.17 -11.80
N LEU A 126 10.30 -5.33 -12.49
CA LEU A 126 8.89 -5.64 -12.77
C LEU A 126 8.80 -6.67 -13.89
N LYS A 127 8.00 -7.71 -13.68
CA LYS A 127 7.65 -8.69 -14.71
C LYS A 127 6.54 -8.07 -15.57
N GLY A 128 6.95 -7.31 -16.58
CA GLY A 128 6.03 -6.63 -17.50
C GLY A 128 6.24 -5.13 -17.60
N SER A 129 5.71 -4.55 -18.68
CA SER A 129 5.86 -3.13 -18.96
C SER A 129 5.02 -2.27 -18.00
N LYS A 130 5.63 -1.21 -17.45
CA LYS A 130 4.93 -0.14 -16.71
C LYS A 130 3.99 0.71 -17.58
N LYS A 131 3.80 0.37 -18.86
CA LYS A 131 2.90 1.07 -19.79
C LYS A 131 1.64 0.26 -20.15
N ARG A 132 1.55 -1.00 -19.72
CA ARG A 132 0.42 -1.90 -20.03
C ARG A 132 -0.26 -2.37 -18.75
N SER A 133 -1.52 -2.78 -18.88
CA SER A 133 -2.29 -3.35 -17.78
C SER A 133 -1.78 -4.74 -17.41
N PHE A 134 -2.01 -5.17 -16.16
CA PHE A 134 -1.62 -6.49 -15.67
C PHE A 134 -2.31 -7.62 -16.45
N LYS A 135 -3.57 -7.43 -16.86
CA LYS A 135 -4.33 -8.38 -17.69
C LYS A 135 -3.66 -8.63 -19.05
N GLU A 136 -2.97 -7.64 -19.60
CA GLU A 136 -2.24 -7.72 -20.87
C GLU A 136 -0.75 -8.10 -20.68
N GLY A 137 -0.37 -8.61 -19.51
CA GLY A 137 1.02 -8.95 -19.17
C GLY A 137 1.90 -7.75 -18.81
N GLY A 138 1.30 -6.60 -18.54
CA GLY A 138 1.96 -5.40 -18.02
C GLY A 138 2.01 -5.37 -16.49
N ALA A 139 2.21 -4.16 -15.94
CA ALA A 139 2.39 -3.97 -14.51
C ALA A 139 1.35 -3.06 -13.82
N LEU A 140 0.48 -2.41 -14.58
CA LEU A 140 -0.50 -1.44 -14.05
C LEU A 140 -1.85 -2.10 -13.78
N GLY A 141 -2.69 -1.45 -12.98
CA GLY A 141 -4.06 -1.91 -12.80
C GLY A 141 -4.28 -2.81 -11.58
N TYR A 142 -5.46 -3.42 -11.56
CA TYR A 142 -5.85 -4.42 -10.57
C TYR A 142 -5.13 -5.75 -10.81
N ARG A 143 -4.58 -6.35 -9.74
CA ARG A 143 -3.85 -7.62 -9.79
C ARG A 143 -4.47 -8.73 -8.94
N GLY A 144 -5.49 -8.43 -8.15
CA GLY A 144 -5.98 -9.35 -7.12
C GLY A 144 -4.94 -9.57 -6.01
N GLU A 145 -4.98 -10.76 -5.41
CA GLU A 145 -4.05 -11.26 -4.39
C GLU A 145 -2.57 -11.31 -4.85
N LYS A 146 -2.31 -11.28 -6.16
CA LYS A 146 -0.92 -11.24 -6.70
C LYS A 146 -0.16 -9.96 -6.35
N ILE A 147 -0.82 -8.99 -5.72
CA ILE A 147 -0.13 -7.84 -5.13
C ILE A 147 0.80 -8.26 -3.98
N ASN A 148 0.47 -9.32 -3.25
CA ASN A 148 1.26 -9.81 -2.12
C ASN A 148 2.65 -10.27 -2.57
N GLU A 149 2.73 -11.03 -3.67
CA GLU A 149 4.00 -11.43 -4.29
C GLU A 149 4.86 -10.22 -4.68
N LEU A 150 4.24 -9.17 -5.23
CA LEU A 150 4.95 -7.95 -5.59
C LEU A 150 5.50 -7.22 -4.35
N ILE A 151 4.69 -7.12 -3.30
CA ILE A 151 5.11 -6.49 -2.04
C ILE A 151 6.28 -7.26 -1.44
N GLU A 152 6.24 -8.58 -1.39
CA GLU A 152 7.33 -9.41 -0.87
C GLU A 152 8.66 -9.17 -1.61
N ARG A 153 8.61 -8.98 -2.92
CA ARG A 153 9.79 -8.64 -3.73
C ARG A 153 10.29 -7.21 -3.52
N MET A 154 9.46 -6.32 -2.99
CA MET A 154 9.75 -4.91 -2.70
C MET A 154 10.09 -4.63 -1.21
N LEU A 155 9.96 -5.65 -0.34
CA LEU A 155 10.31 -5.60 1.08
C LEU A 155 11.81 -5.78 1.30
#